data_AF-A0A1F6MR54-F1
#
_entry.id   AF-A0A1F6MR54-F1
#
_cell.length_a   1.000
_cell.length_b   1.000
_cell.length_c   1.000
_cell.angle_alpha   90.00
_cell.angle_beta   90.00
_cell.angle_gamma   90.00
#
_symmetry.space_group_name_H-M   'P 1'
#
loop_
_entity.id
_entity.type
_entity.pdbx_description
1 polymer ?
#
loop_
_entity_poly.entity_id
_entity_poly.type
_entity_poly.pdbx_seq_one_letter_code
_entity_poly.pdbx_strand_id
1 'polypeptide(L)'
;MDTNMTKGGELIYPELSYTLNGILFSVHNEIGQYAREKQYSDAIEVKLKEKSLPYKRELRVSDSGNIIDFVIDNKVLLELKAKRMLVKEDFNQTQRYLQ
;
A
#
# COMPACT_ATOMS: atom_id res chain seq x y z
N MET A 1 -1.74 7.72 -28.63
CA MET A 1 -0.75 8.14 -27.62
C MET A 1 0.07 6.91 -27.32
N ASP A 2 1.19 6.76 -28.00
CA ASP A 2 2.08 5.62 -27.82
C ASP A 2 2.97 5.89 -26.62
N THR A 3 2.64 5.28 -25.47
CA THR A 3 3.54 5.26 -24.31
C THR A 3 4.62 4.21 -24.57
N ASN A 4 5.88 4.63 -24.38
CA ASN A 4 7.10 3.86 -24.60
C ASN A 4 6.93 2.34 -24.43
N MET A 5 6.97 1.61 -25.55
CA MET A 5 7.22 0.18 -25.58
C MET A 5 8.70 -0.10 -25.26
N THR A 6 9.18 0.36 -24.11
CA THR A 6 10.30 -0.32 -23.47
C THR A 6 9.82 -1.74 -23.17
N LYS A 7 10.61 -2.76 -23.53
CA LYS A 7 10.43 -4.15 -23.10
C LYS A 7 10.48 -4.21 -21.57
N GLY A 8 9.42 -3.75 -20.91
CA GLY A 8 9.26 -3.75 -19.46
C GLY A 8 8.86 -5.14 -19.03
N GLY A 9 9.50 -5.65 -17.98
CA GLY A 9 9.13 -6.94 -17.41
C GLY A 9 7.63 -7.04 -17.16
N GLU A 10 7.10 -8.27 -17.26
CA GLU A 10 5.70 -8.56 -16.99
C GLU A 10 5.30 -8.00 -15.62
N LEU A 11 4.21 -7.23 -15.57
CA LEU A 11 3.73 -6.64 -14.32
C LEU A 11 3.32 -7.76 -13.37
N ILE A 12 3.96 -7.82 -12.21
CA ILE A 12 3.64 -8.84 -11.21
C ILE A 12 2.34 -8.41 -10.50
N TYR A 13 1.30 -9.24 -10.63
CA TYR A 13 -0.06 -9.02 -10.09
C TYR A 13 -0.80 -7.78 -10.65
N PRO A 14 -1.10 -7.72 -11.96
CA PRO A 14 -1.73 -6.56 -12.60
C PRO A 14 -3.12 -6.26 -12.03
N GLU A 15 -3.97 -7.28 -11.90
CA GLU A 15 -5.36 -7.12 -11.42
C GLU A 15 -5.45 -6.68 -9.97
N LEU A 16 -4.61 -7.26 -9.11
CA LEU A 16 -4.54 -6.90 -7.69
C LEU A 16 -4.04 -5.45 -7.56
N SER A 17 -3.00 -5.09 -8.29
CA SER A 17 -2.43 -3.73 -8.28
C SER A 17 -3.43 -2.70 -8.76
N TYR A 18 -4.17 -2.99 -9.84
CA TYR A 18 -5.22 -2.12 -10.35
C TYR A 18 -6.33 -1.90 -9.31
N THR A 19 -6.79 -2.98 -8.67
CA THR A 19 -7.81 -2.91 -7.63
C THR A 19 -7.35 -2.09 -6.42
N LEU A 20 -6.11 -2.31 -5.97
CA LEU A 20 -5.53 -1.56 -4.85
C LEU A 20 -5.37 -0.07 -5.17
N ASN A 21 -4.87 0.26 -6.36
CA ASN A 21 -4.81 1.66 -6.79
C ASN A 21 -6.19 2.32 -6.75
N GLY A 22 -7.23 1.64 -7.24
CA GLY A 22 -8.61 2.13 -7.16
C GLY A 22 -9.08 2.40 -5.72
N ILE A 23 -8.75 1.51 -4.78
CA ILE A 23 -9.04 1.71 -3.35
C ILE A 23 -8.30 2.94 -2.80
N LEU A 24 -6.98 3.05 -3.05
CA LEU A 24 -6.15 4.14 -2.53
C LEU A 24 -6.60 5.50 -3.06
N PHE A 25 -6.93 5.60 -4.36
CA PHE A 25 -7.48 6.83 -4.93
C PHE A 25 -8.86 7.17 -4.37
N SER A 26 -9.73 6.17 -4.19
CA SER A 26 -11.06 6.38 -3.58
C SER A 26 -10.93 6.97 -2.17
N VAL A 27 -10.08 6.38 -1.33
CA VAL A 27 -9.82 6.88 0.03
C VAL A 27 -9.24 8.29 0.01
N HIS A 28 -8.29 8.57 -0.90
CA HIS A 28 -7.75 9.93 -1.04
C HIS A 28 -8.81 10.95 -1.44
N ASN A 29 -9.72 10.60 -2.35
CA ASN A 29 -10.80 11.47 -2.79
C ASN A 29 -11.85 11.72 -1.70
N GLU A 30 -12.09 10.75 -0.82
CA GLU A 30 -13.02 10.87 0.32
C GLU A 30 -12.42 11.71 1.46
N ILE A 31 -11.17 11.48 1.83
CA ILE A 31 -10.52 12.10 3.00
C ILE A 31 -9.85 13.44 2.65
N GLY A 32 -9.31 13.56 1.44
CA GLY A 32 -8.49 14.70 1.03
C GLY A 32 -7.10 14.69 1.67
N GLN A 33 -6.47 15.86 1.72
CA GLN A 33 -5.13 16.06 2.29
C GLN A 33 -5.20 16.38 3.79
N TYR A 34 -4.04 16.32 4.48
CA TYR A 34 -3.85 16.70 5.88
C TYR A 34 -4.48 15.79 6.95
N ALA A 35 -5.03 14.64 6.56
CA ALA A 35 -5.44 13.64 7.53
C ALA A 35 -4.24 12.90 8.12
N ARG A 36 -4.42 12.31 9.30
CA ARG A 36 -3.41 11.45 9.93
C ARG A 36 -3.34 10.12 9.19
N GLU A 37 -2.16 9.52 9.19
CA GLU A 37 -1.91 8.19 8.60
C GLU A 37 -2.93 7.13 9.05
N LYS A 38 -3.25 7.12 10.35
CA LYS A 38 -4.28 6.23 10.92
C LYS A 38 -5.65 6.38 10.23
N GLN A 39 -6.06 7.61 9.87
CA GLN A 39 -7.34 7.84 9.21
C GLN A 39 -7.37 7.25 7.79
N TYR A 40 -6.26 7.37 7.05
CA TYR A 40 -6.11 6.69 5.77
C TYR A 40 -6.12 5.16 5.95
N SER A 41 -5.37 4.64 6.93
CA SER A 41 -5.34 3.22 7.26
C SER A 41 -6.73 2.66 7.56
N ASP A 42 -7.49 3.35 8.42
CA ASP A 42 -8.84 2.91 8.80
C ASP A 42 -9.79 2.89 7.60
N ALA A 43 -9.72 3.90 6.72
CA ALA A 43 -10.55 3.94 5.51
C ALA A 43 -10.14 2.90 4.47
N ILE A 44 -8.85 2.65 4.29
CA ILE A 44 -8.35 1.58 3.41
C ILE A 44 -8.86 0.22 3.89
N GLU A 45 -8.84 -0.05 5.20
CA GLU A 45 -9.36 -1.30 5.75
C GLU A 45 -10.85 -1.49 5.43
N VAL A 46 -11.66 -0.44 5.55
CA VAL A 46 -13.09 -0.48 5.18
C VAL A 46 -13.25 -0.86 3.71
N LYS A 47 -12.53 -0.21 2.79
CA LYS A 47 -12.61 -0.51 1.35
C LYS A 47 -12.10 -1.91 1.01
N LEU A 48 -11.06 -2.41 1.70
CA LEU A 48 -10.57 -3.78 1.54
C LEU A 48 -11.65 -4.80 1.94
N LYS A 49 -12.36 -4.55 3.05
CA LYS A 49 -13.50 -5.38 3.49
C LYS A 49 -14.65 -5.34 2.48
N GLU A 50 -15.03 -4.17 1.98
CA GLU A 50 -16.08 -4.01 0.96
C GLU A 50 -15.76 -4.79 -0.31
N LYS A 51 -14.48 -4.82 -0.71
CA LYS A 51 -14.00 -5.59 -1.87
C LYS A 51 -13.75 -7.07 -1.56
N SER A 52 -13.96 -7.52 -0.32
CA SER A 52 -13.67 -8.88 0.14
C SER A 52 -12.22 -9.31 -0.17
N LEU A 53 -11.28 -8.36 -0.16
CA LEU A 53 -9.86 -8.66 -0.35
C LEU A 53 -9.28 -9.20 0.96
N PRO A 54 -8.63 -10.37 0.97
CA PRO A 54 -7.93 -10.85 2.16
C PRO A 54 -6.77 -9.92 2.51
N TYR A 55 -6.62 -9.60 3.80
CA TYR A 55 -5.44 -8.87 4.28
C TYR A 55 -5.13 -9.21 5.73
N LYS A 56 -3.90 -8.87 6.15
CA LYS A 56 -3.48 -8.79 7.55
C LYS A 56 -3.10 -7.35 7.83
N ARG A 57 -3.65 -6.77 8.89
CA ARG A 57 -3.36 -5.41 9.34
C ARG A 57 -2.35 -5.43 10.49
N GLU A 58 -1.44 -4.45 10.52
CA GLU A 58 -0.45 -4.25 11.60
C GLU A 58 0.37 -5.52 11.91
N LEU A 59 0.90 -6.15 10.86
CA LEU A 59 1.68 -7.38 11.00
C LEU A 59 3.07 -7.10 11.55
N ARG A 60 3.35 -7.57 12.77
CA ARG A 60 4.69 -7.51 13.37
C ARG A 60 5.66 -8.44 12.63
N VAL A 61 6.80 -7.89 12.22
CA VAL A 61 7.89 -8.64 11.57
C VAL A 61 8.85 -9.13 12.64
N SER A 62 8.54 -10.30 13.22
CA SER A 62 9.39 -10.98 14.21
C SER A 62 9.87 -10.03 15.31
N ASP A 63 11.10 -10.22 15.81
CA ASP A 63 11.71 -9.43 16.89
C ASP A 63 12.38 -8.13 16.39
N SER A 64 12.22 -7.80 15.10
CA SER A 64 12.84 -6.60 14.51
C SER A 64 12.24 -5.28 15.01
N GLY A 65 11.07 -5.36 15.66
CA GLY A 65 10.29 -4.20 16.08
C GLY A 65 9.53 -3.51 14.94
N ASN A 66 9.69 -3.94 13.69
CA ASN A 66 8.97 -3.33 12.57
C ASN A 66 7.55 -3.89 12.43
N ILE A 67 6.62 -3.04 12.02
CA ILE A 67 5.20 -3.37 11.85
C ILE A 67 4.81 -2.94 10.44
N ILE A 68 4.28 -3.90 9.68
CA ILE A 68 3.75 -3.67 8.34
C ILE A 68 2.29 -3.24 8.47
N ASP A 69 1.89 -2.13 7.82
CA ASP A 69 0.51 -1.66 7.89
C ASP A 69 -0.47 -2.68 7.31
N PHE A 70 -0.21 -3.16 6.08
CA PHE A 70 -1.02 -4.20 5.45
C PHE A 70 -0.21 -5.21 4.66
N VAL A 71 -0.58 -6.49 4.79
CA VAL A 71 -0.23 -7.56 3.84
C VAL A 71 -1.51 -8.01 3.16
N ILE A 72 -1.63 -7.77 1.87
CA ILE A 72 -2.85 -7.99 1.08
C ILE A 72 -2.67 -9.21 0.18
N ASP A 73 -3.65 -10.11 0.22
CA ASP A 73 -3.73 -11.36 -0.54
C ASP A 73 -2.46 -12.22 -0.45
N ASN A 74 -1.71 -12.05 0.66
CA ASN A 74 -0.39 -12.65 0.88
C ASN A 74 0.61 -12.41 -0.28
N LYS A 75 0.42 -11.33 -1.05
CA LYS A 75 1.18 -11.00 -2.27
C LYS A 75 1.77 -9.60 -2.25
N VAL A 76 1.02 -8.63 -1.71
CA VAL A 76 1.40 -7.22 -1.73
C VAL A 76 1.54 -6.71 -0.30
N LEU A 77 2.65 -6.04 -0.04
CA LEU A 77 2.86 -5.28 1.18
C LEU A 77 2.54 -3.81 0.92
N LEU A 78 1.75 -3.19 1.79
CA LEU A 78 1.42 -1.78 1.73
C LEU A 78 1.87 -1.11 3.03
N GLU A 79 2.77 -0.13 2.89
CA GLU A 79 3.26 0.77 3.93
C GLU A 79 2.71 2.17 3.63
N LEU A 80 2.09 2.82 4.62
CA LEU A 80 1.45 4.12 4.48
C LEU A 80 2.38 5.22 4.98
N LYS A 81 2.28 6.39 4.34
CA LYS A 81 2.97 7.62 4.75
C LYS A 81 2.06 8.83 4.56
N ALA A 82 1.71 9.51 5.65
CA ALA A 82 0.96 10.78 5.60
C ALA A 82 1.90 11.98 5.85
N LYS A 83 2.69 12.35 4.83
CA LYS A 83 3.63 13.48 4.92
C LYS A 83 3.90 14.13 3.57
N ARG A 84 4.45 15.34 3.60
CA ARG A 84 4.67 16.17 2.41
C ARG A 84 5.58 15.53 1.37
N MET A 85 6.66 14.87 1.80
CA MET A 85 7.60 14.19 0.91
C MET A 85 8.10 12.90 1.56
N LEU A 86 8.29 11.88 0.74
CA LEU A 86 9.00 10.67 1.11
C LEU A 86 10.50 10.94 1.16
N VAL A 87 11.17 10.29 2.10
CA VAL A 87 12.63 10.33 2.31
C VAL A 87 13.20 8.92 2.20
N LYS A 88 14.52 8.82 2.10
CA LYS A 88 15.22 7.53 1.91
C LYS A 88 14.88 6.52 2.99
N GLU A 89 14.68 6.98 4.22
CA GLU A 89 14.34 6.15 5.37
C GLU A 89 13.01 5.41 5.21
N ASP A 90 12.03 6.00 4.50
CA ASP A 90 10.75 5.34 4.22
C ASP A 90 10.95 4.15 3.29
N PHE A 91 11.70 4.35 2.21
CA PHE A 91 12.03 3.29 1.27
C PHE A 91 12.85 2.19 1.95
N ASN A 92 13.80 2.57 2.81
CA ASN A 92 14.57 1.61 3.59
C ASN A 92 13.69 0.79 4.55
N GLN A 93 12.67 1.41 5.17
CA GLN A 93 11.71 0.71 6.01
C GLN A 93 10.96 -0.36 5.19
N THR A 94 10.40 0.03 4.03
CA THR A 94 9.70 -0.92 3.16
C THR A 94 10.62 -2.05 2.66
N GLN A 95 11.87 -1.73 2.30
CA GLN A 95 12.84 -2.70 1.81
C GLN A 95 13.18 -3.77 2.86
N ARG A 96 13.24 -3.40 4.14
CA ARG A 96 13.53 -4.35 5.25
C ARG A 96 12.48 -5.44 5.39
N TYR A 97 11.26 -5.22 4.88
CA TYR A 97 10.21 -6.24 4.91
C TYR A 97 10.36 -7.32 3.83
N LEU A 98 11.17 -7.05 2.79
CA LEU A 98 11.36 -7.94 1.64
C LEU A 98 12.68 -8.71 1.68
N GLN A 99 13.50 -8.48 2.70
CA GLN A 99 14.77 -9.18 2.94
C GLN A 99 14.56 -10.35 3.89
#